data_AF-E3LHM7-F1
#
_entry.id   AF-E3LHM7-F1
#
_cell.length_a   1.000
_cell.length_b   1.000
_cell.length_c   1.000
_cell.angle_alpha   90.00
_cell.angle_beta   90.00
_cell.angle_gamma   90.00
#
_symmetry.space_group_name_H-M   'P 1'
#
loop_
_entity.id
_entity.type
_entity.pdbx_description
1 polymer ?
#
loop_
_entity_poly.entity_id
_entity_poly.type
_entity_poly.pdbx_seq_one_letter_code
_entity_poly.pdbx_strand_id
1 'polypeptide(L)'
;MTYINLRNSGFLEFSHKLPRNMSTVVYSKSIWNENPIFYFIFKRAYFVMITPLYSLAHYCVLRRSPKNFESLKWFLYFHVFCTTIEWFCAWFLIDIYDFEPSIVLRIDGVLRYFVDSVLLFRVFSVVEDVSSISALFLFCNRLIIIVNMARRQKSVLRQFSELLLYSFAFVFCLWSLPFTLSAVPENQQLAKKIIIETFQTEQYYPDCPMEPNAVVVSSPVTESENFAAEIEIASWVVIGLAIIVSAKISYSFLERRTKNNMSEVTKKMNKKFSQRTVFQALIYVTFAAVPYTILYLSILFRIRIYELAYLIDFFSENHPTACIVSIFLFYDPYQQFLLKILKFRFAKKNASKLSSEFSGQDRTTITKI
;
A
#
# COMPACT_ATOMS: atom_id res chain seq x y z
N MET A 1 40.94 -30.77 58.85
CA MET A 1 41.40 -31.88 57.99
C MET A 1 40.16 -32.63 57.55
N THR A 2 39.97 -32.77 56.24
CA THR A 2 39.21 -33.86 55.59
C THR A 2 37.66 -33.75 55.47
N TYR A 3 37.27 -33.32 54.26
CA TYR A 3 36.20 -33.79 53.35
C TYR A 3 34.68 -33.70 53.64
N ILE A 4 34.04 -33.13 52.61
CA ILE A 4 32.64 -33.06 52.18
C ILE A 4 32.08 -34.46 51.81
N ASN A 5 30.81 -34.79 52.13
CA ASN A 5 29.75 -34.93 51.11
C ASN A 5 28.30 -35.22 51.63
N LEU A 6 27.38 -34.61 50.88
CA LEU A 6 25.92 -34.67 50.74
C LEU A 6 25.23 -36.02 50.99
N ARG A 7 24.09 -36.02 51.72
CA ARG A 7 22.73 -36.38 51.23
C ARG A 7 21.69 -36.39 52.36
N ASN A 8 20.46 -36.01 52.02
CA ASN A 8 19.17 -36.27 52.71
C ASN A 8 18.75 -35.39 53.90
N SER A 9 17.83 -34.46 53.61
CA SER A 9 16.62 -34.15 54.41
C SER A 9 15.81 -33.14 53.59
N GLY A 10 14.75 -33.54 52.88
CA GLY A 10 13.44 -33.76 53.48
C GLY A 10 12.66 -32.44 53.44
N PHE A 11 11.97 -32.15 52.33
CA PHE A 11 11.04 -31.03 52.25
C PHE A 11 9.79 -31.41 51.45
N LEU A 12 8.73 -31.64 52.23
CA LEU A 12 7.29 -31.52 51.96
C LEU A 12 6.81 -31.50 50.50
N GLU A 13 6.20 -32.63 50.17
CA GLU A 13 5.42 -32.91 48.97
C GLU A 13 4.03 -32.21 49.07
N PHE A 14 3.87 -31.05 48.42
CA PHE A 14 2.54 -30.48 48.14
C PHE A 14 2.14 -30.88 46.72
N SER A 15 1.47 -32.04 46.62
CA SER A 15 0.86 -32.55 45.40
C SER A 15 -0.39 -31.75 45.05
N HIS A 16 -0.25 -30.64 44.31
CA HIS A 16 -1.34 -30.15 43.48
C HIS A 16 -1.31 -30.94 42.17
N LYS A 17 -2.23 -31.91 42.07
CA LYS A 17 -2.57 -32.62 40.83
C LYS A 17 -2.89 -31.59 39.74
N LEU A 18 -1.93 -31.32 38.86
CA LEU A 18 -2.19 -30.75 37.54
C LEU A 18 -3.07 -31.75 36.77
N PRO A 19 -4.23 -31.36 36.22
CA PRO A 19 -4.98 -32.23 35.35
C PRO A 19 -4.14 -32.55 34.11
N ARG A 20 -3.79 -33.83 33.95
CA ARG A 20 -3.35 -34.42 32.69
C ARG A 20 -4.49 -34.35 31.69
N ASN A 21 -4.63 -33.21 31.05
CA ASN A 21 -5.25 -33.07 29.74
C ASN A 21 -4.39 -32.06 28.97
N MET A 22 -3.20 -32.51 28.55
CA MET A 22 -2.57 -31.96 27.35
C MET A 22 -3.45 -32.44 26.19
N SER A 23 -4.56 -31.76 25.97
CA SER A 23 -5.09 -31.63 24.63
C SER A 23 -3.92 -31.18 23.77
N THR A 24 -3.61 -31.98 22.77
CA THR A 24 -2.76 -31.60 21.65
C THR A 24 -3.16 -30.20 21.22
N VAL A 25 -2.33 -29.20 21.53
CA VAL A 25 -2.48 -27.85 20.98
C VAL A 25 -2.30 -28.04 19.49
N VAL A 26 -3.41 -28.02 18.76
CA VAL A 26 -3.40 -28.03 17.30
C VAL A 26 -2.82 -26.69 16.93
N TYR A 27 -1.53 -26.66 16.56
CA TYR A 27 -0.90 -25.45 16.05
C TYR A 27 -1.71 -24.93 14.88
N SER A 28 -2.11 -23.66 14.96
CA SER A 28 -2.89 -22.97 13.94
C SER A 28 -2.13 -23.03 12.61
N LYS A 29 -2.74 -23.63 11.58
CA LYS A 29 -2.20 -23.70 10.20
C LYS A 29 -2.52 -22.41 9.46
N SER A 30 -2.15 -21.30 10.08
CA SER A 30 -2.14 -20.00 9.46
C SER A 30 -0.83 -19.85 8.70
N ILE A 31 -0.91 -19.30 7.50
CA ILE A 31 0.23 -18.90 6.68
C ILE A 31 1.27 -18.05 7.45
N TRP A 32 0.77 -17.38 8.49
CA TRP A 32 1.49 -16.46 9.37
C TRP A 32 2.20 -17.16 10.53
N ASN A 33 1.82 -18.40 10.86
CA ASN A 33 2.48 -19.24 11.86
C ASN A 33 3.53 -20.18 11.24
N GLU A 34 3.47 -20.41 9.92
CA GLU A 34 4.36 -21.38 9.25
C GLU A 34 5.75 -20.80 8.94
N ASN A 35 5.89 -19.54 8.50
CA ASN A 35 7.20 -18.91 8.28
C ASN A 35 7.20 -17.36 8.25
N PRO A 36 6.89 -16.67 9.36
CA PRO A 36 6.85 -15.21 9.42
C PRO A 36 8.20 -14.56 9.10
N ILE A 37 9.30 -15.18 9.53
CA ILE A 37 10.67 -14.64 9.35
C ILE A 37 11.01 -14.51 7.86
N PHE A 38 10.73 -15.54 7.05
CA PHE A 38 11.02 -15.49 5.62
C PHE A 38 10.21 -14.39 4.91
N TYR A 39 8.92 -14.26 5.27
CA TYR A 39 8.06 -13.21 4.75
C TYR A 39 8.64 -11.80 5.04
N PHE A 40 9.03 -11.51 6.29
CA PHE A 40 9.65 -10.21 6.61
C PHE A 40 10.98 -9.98 5.90
N ILE A 41 11.83 -11.00 5.78
CA ILE A 41 13.10 -10.87 5.04
C ILE A 41 12.83 -10.50 3.59
N PHE A 42 11.89 -11.19 2.94
CA PHE A 42 11.48 -10.87 1.58
C PHE A 42 10.93 -9.45 1.49
N LYS A 43 10.06 -9.06 2.43
CA LYS A 43 9.46 -7.73 2.50
C LYS A 43 10.52 -6.62 2.56
N ARG A 44 11.50 -6.76 3.46
CA ARG A 44 12.62 -5.81 3.62
C ARG A 44 13.53 -5.80 2.40
N ALA A 45 13.83 -6.95 1.79
CA ALA A 45 14.64 -7.01 0.58
C ALA A 45 13.94 -6.29 -0.58
N TYR A 46 12.64 -6.52 -0.76
CA TYR A 46 11.83 -5.82 -1.75
C TYR A 46 11.78 -4.31 -1.50
N PHE A 47 11.62 -3.88 -0.25
CA PHE A 47 11.69 -2.46 0.12
C PHE A 47 12.99 -1.80 -0.36
N VAL A 48 14.14 -2.42 -0.08
CA VAL A 48 15.46 -1.91 -0.49
C VAL A 48 15.59 -1.85 -2.02
N MET A 49 15.09 -2.86 -2.73
CA MET A 49 15.15 -2.92 -4.20
C MET A 49 14.28 -1.85 -4.88
N ILE A 50 13.09 -1.58 -4.33
CA ILE A 50 12.11 -0.68 -4.95
C ILE A 50 12.30 0.78 -4.53
N THR A 51 12.85 1.05 -3.35
CA THR A 51 13.05 2.43 -2.84
C THR A 51 13.70 3.40 -3.85
N PRO A 52 14.75 3.03 -4.63
CA PRO A 52 15.33 3.91 -5.64
C PRO A 52 14.33 4.40 -6.71
N LEU A 53 13.29 3.61 -7.00
CA LEU A 53 12.24 3.95 -7.96
C LEU A 53 11.43 5.17 -7.51
N TYR A 54 11.18 5.31 -6.21
CA TYR A 54 10.47 6.45 -5.64
C TYR A 54 11.28 7.74 -5.81
N SER A 55 12.57 7.74 -5.46
CA SER A 55 13.45 8.90 -5.70
C SER A 55 13.52 9.28 -7.18
N LEU A 56 13.56 8.28 -8.07
CA LEU A 56 13.52 8.49 -9.51
C LEU A 56 12.19 9.11 -9.96
N ALA A 57 11.06 8.69 -9.39
CA ALA A 57 9.74 9.22 -9.71
C ALA A 57 9.64 10.70 -9.34
N HIS A 58 10.08 11.06 -8.14
CA HIS A 58 10.20 12.46 -7.69
C HIS A 58 11.03 13.30 -8.67
N TYR A 59 12.23 12.83 -9.02
CA TYR A 59 13.10 13.51 -9.98
C TYR A 59 12.42 13.70 -11.35
N CYS A 60 11.79 12.65 -11.88
CA CYS A 60 11.09 12.68 -13.16
C CYS A 60 9.96 13.70 -13.16
N VAL A 61 9.09 13.68 -12.15
CA VAL A 61 7.97 14.63 -12.08
C VAL A 61 8.49 16.06 -11.95
N LEU A 62 9.49 16.33 -11.12
CA LEU A 62 9.99 17.69 -10.91
C LEU A 62 10.75 18.25 -12.12
N ARG A 63 11.61 17.43 -12.74
CA ARG A 63 12.60 17.88 -13.75
C ARG A 63 12.28 17.48 -15.19
N ARG A 64 11.47 16.45 -15.41
CA ARG A 64 11.17 15.90 -16.76
C ARG A 64 9.72 16.07 -17.19
N SER A 65 8.84 16.60 -16.34
CA SER A 65 7.47 16.97 -16.74
C SER A 65 7.48 18.00 -17.87
N PRO A 66 6.61 17.86 -18.90
CA PRO A 66 6.47 18.85 -19.96
C PRO A 66 6.06 20.24 -19.42
N LYS A 67 6.50 21.32 -20.07
CA LYS A 67 6.11 22.69 -19.68
C LYS A 67 4.59 22.93 -19.73
N ASN A 68 3.89 22.23 -20.61
CA ASN A 68 2.44 22.36 -20.81
C ASN A 68 1.61 21.62 -19.74
N PHE A 69 2.24 21.01 -18.74
CA PHE A 69 1.54 20.26 -17.68
C PHE A 69 1.04 21.15 -16.52
N GLU A 70 1.25 22.47 -16.55
CA GLU A 70 0.75 23.48 -15.59
C GLU A 70 0.33 22.92 -14.21
N SER A 71 -0.97 22.85 -13.92
CA SER A 71 -1.51 22.36 -12.64
C SER A 71 -1.38 20.84 -12.48
N LEU A 72 -1.51 20.06 -13.55
CA LEU A 72 -1.38 18.59 -13.52
C LEU A 72 -0.02 18.14 -12.96
N LYS A 73 1.05 18.88 -13.23
CA LYS A 73 2.38 18.61 -12.66
C LYS A 73 2.33 18.59 -11.13
N TRP A 74 1.70 19.59 -10.53
CA TRP A 74 1.66 19.77 -9.07
C TRP A 74 0.73 18.76 -8.41
N PHE A 75 -0.43 18.47 -9.00
CA PHE A 75 -1.31 17.40 -8.52
C PHE A 75 -0.66 16.02 -8.65
N LEU A 76 0.05 15.75 -9.75
CA LEU A 76 0.83 14.52 -9.90
C LEU A 76 1.97 14.44 -8.87
N TYR A 77 2.67 15.54 -8.61
CA TYR A 77 3.74 15.57 -7.62
C TYR A 77 3.20 15.33 -6.20
N PHE A 78 2.09 15.98 -5.84
CA PHE A 78 1.41 15.76 -4.57
C PHE A 78 1.02 14.29 -4.39
N HIS A 79 0.43 13.68 -5.41
CA HIS A 79 0.09 12.25 -5.38
C HIS A 79 1.34 11.35 -5.25
N VAL A 80 2.42 11.63 -5.97
CA VAL A 80 3.69 10.90 -5.84
C VAL A 80 4.28 11.05 -4.43
N PHE A 81 4.15 12.23 -3.83
CA PHE A 81 4.58 12.47 -2.46
C PHE A 81 3.76 11.65 -1.45
N CYS A 82 2.43 11.70 -1.52
CA CYS A 82 1.55 10.93 -0.64
C CYS A 82 1.78 9.42 -0.76
N THR A 83 1.85 8.89 -1.98
CA THR A 83 2.15 7.46 -2.23
C THR A 83 3.57 7.06 -1.78
N THR A 84 4.53 7.99 -1.76
CA THR A 84 5.86 7.72 -1.17
C THR A 84 5.79 7.59 0.34
N ILE A 85 4.99 8.43 1.00
CA ILE A 85 4.78 8.36 2.45
C ILE A 85 4.05 7.06 2.80
N GLU A 86 2.96 6.75 2.10
CA GLU A 86 2.19 5.51 2.23
C GLU A 86 3.11 4.29 2.11
N TRP A 87 3.92 4.22 1.05
CA TRP A 87 4.94 3.18 0.87
C TRP A 87 5.92 3.08 2.04
N PHE A 88 6.48 4.22 2.47
CA PHE A 88 7.48 4.23 3.54
C PHE A 88 6.87 3.80 4.88
N CYS A 89 5.62 4.15 5.14
CA CYS A 89 4.86 3.69 6.30
C CYS A 89 4.54 2.19 6.21
N ALA A 90 4.01 1.72 5.09
CA ALA A 90 3.57 0.34 4.89
C ALA A 90 4.74 -0.67 4.87
N TRP A 91 5.92 -0.29 4.39
CA TRP A 91 7.03 -1.24 4.20
C TRP A 91 8.18 -1.07 5.19
N PHE A 92 8.23 0.05 5.91
CA PHE A 92 9.36 0.36 6.80
C PHE A 92 8.97 0.84 8.18
N LEU A 93 8.26 1.98 8.28
CA LEU A 93 8.04 2.64 9.56
C LEU A 93 7.00 1.95 10.42
N ILE A 94 5.82 1.64 9.86
CA ILE A 94 4.68 1.08 10.59
C ILE A 94 4.58 -0.41 10.29
N ASP A 95 4.56 -0.80 9.01
CA ASP A 95 4.57 -2.21 8.59
C ASP A 95 3.46 -3.00 9.28
N ILE A 96 2.22 -2.68 8.86
CA ILE A 96 1.01 -3.37 9.30
C ILE A 96 0.97 -4.74 8.66
N TYR A 97 0.44 -5.69 9.41
CA TYR A 97 0.31 -7.07 9.03
C TYR A 97 -1.06 -7.56 9.45
N ASP A 98 -1.96 -7.70 8.47
CA ASP A 98 -3.35 -8.07 8.72
C ASP A 98 -3.48 -9.59 8.84
N PHE A 99 -3.99 -10.05 9.99
CA PHE A 99 -4.31 -11.46 10.14
C PHE A 99 -5.68 -11.70 9.52
N GLU A 100 -5.76 -12.10 8.26
CA GLU A 100 -7.08 -12.35 7.67
C GLU A 100 -7.61 -13.77 7.96
N PRO A 101 -8.93 -13.94 8.18
CA PRO A 101 -9.96 -12.91 8.41
C PRO A 101 -10.12 -12.65 9.92
N SER A 102 -9.36 -11.71 10.47
CA SER A 102 -9.37 -11.33 11.88
C SER A 102 -9.38 -9.81 12.01
N ILE A 103 -10.01 -9.36 13.10
CA ILE A 103 -9.96 -7.99 13.60
C ILE A 103 -8.68 -7.68 14.38
N VAL A 104 -7.73 -8.62 14.39
CA VAL A 104 -6.40 -8.44 14.96
C VAL A 104 -5.43 -8.21 13.81
N LEU A 105 -4.55 -7.23 13.97
CA LEU A 105 -3.39 -7.03 13.11
C LEU A 105 -2.13 -6.93 13.96
N ARG A 106 -0.97 -7.03 13.34
CA ARG A 106 0.34 -6.82 13.98
C ARG A 106 1.08 -5.66 13.34
N ILE A 107 1.92 -5.00 14.12
CA ILE A 107 2.77 -3.90 13.66
C ILE A 107 4.24 -4.29 13.87
N ASP A 108 4.98 -4.41 12.77
CA ASP A 108 6.39 -4.89 12.80
C ASP A 108 7.41 -3.85 12.33
N GLY A 109 6.97 -2.62 12.12
CA GLY A 109 7.80 -1.54 11.64
C GLY A 109 8.73 -0.98 12.70
N VAL A 110 9.67 -0.16 12.25
CA VAL A 110 10.69 0.44 13.15
C VAL A 110 10.07 1.31 14.24
N LEU A 111 8.93 1.97 13.96
CA LEU A 111 8.31 2.87 14.93
C LEU A 111 7.67 2.15 16.12
N ARG A 112 7.43 0.83 16.03
CA ARG A 112 6.85 0.04 17.13
C ARG A 112 7.69 0.09 18.41
N TYR A 113 8.99 0.35 18.30
CA TYR A 113 9.90 0.43 19.45
C TYR A 113 9.80 1.77 20.19
N PHE A 114 9.13 2.77 19.60
CA PHE A 114 9.09 4.14 20.10
C PHE A 114 7.67 4.66 20.36
N VAL A 115 6.68 4.09 19.68
CA VAL A 115 5.29 4.57 19.67
C VAL A 115 4.34 3.41 19.93
N ASP A 116 3.26 3.69 20.66
CA ASP A 116 2.19 2.72 20.92
C ASP A 116 1.56 2.20 19.62
N SER A 117 1.32 0.90 19.57
CA SER A 117 0.80 0.20 18.39
C SER A 117 -0.59 0.70 17.96
N VAL A 118 -1.45 1.07 18.91
CA VAL A 118 -2.78 1.62 18.57
C VAL A 118 -2.63 2.97 17.89
N LEU A 119 -1.75 3.83 18.41
CA LEU A 119 -1.47 5.12 17.78
C LEU A 119 -0.87 4.94 16.37
N LEU A 120 0.03 3.96 16.19
CA LEU A 120 0.60 3.64 14.88
C LEU A 120 -0.46 3.19 13.87
N PHE A 121 -1.39 2.33 14.26
CA PHE A 121 -2.54 1.96 13.42
C PHE A 121 -3.35 3.19 12.99
N ARG A 122 -3.73 4.05 13.94
CA ARG A 122 -4.49 5.28 13.66
C ARG A 122 -3.77 6.22 12.71
N VAL A 123 -2.45 6.38 12.89
CA VAL A 123 -1.62 7.20 11.99
C VAL A 123 -1.58 6.58 10.59
N PHE A 124 -1.49 5.26 10.48
CA PHE A 124 -1.50 4.59 9.18
C PHE A 124 -2.82 4.77 8.42
N SER A 125 -3.97 4.62 9.09
CA SER A 125 -5.28 4.86 8.47
C SER A 125 -5.39 6.29 7.90
N VAL A 126 -4.86 7.28 8.62
CA VAL A 126 -4.80 8.68 8.12
C VAL A 126 -3.90 8.80 6.88
N VAL A 127 -2.78 8.09 6.85
CA VAL A 127 -1.86 8.10 5.70
C VAL A 127 -2.51 7.50 4.46
N GLU A 128 -3.23 6.38 4.61
CA GLU A 128 -3.98 5.74 3.52
C GLU A 128 -5.06 6.68 2.97
N ASP A 129 -5.85 7.32 3.84
CA ASP A 129 -6.88 8.28 3.42
C ASP A 129 -6.30 9.49 2.70
N VAL A 130 -5.18 10.04 3.19
CA VAL A 130 -4.48 11.14 2.52
C VAL A 130 -3.97 10.72 1.14
N SER A 131 -3.53 9.46 0.98
CA SER A 131 -3.16 8.94 -0.33
C SER A 131 -4.36 8.82 -1.26
N SER A 132 -5.50 8.32 -0.76
CA SER A 132 -6.77 8.24 -1.49
C SER A 132 -7.27 9.63 -1.94
N ILE A 133 -7.20 10.64 -1.06
CA ILE A 133 -7.50 12.04 -1.39
C ILE A 133 -6.61 12.52 -2.54
N SER A 134 -5.30 12.25 -2.46
CA SER A 134 -4.35 12.67 -3.48
C SER A 134 -4.64 12.04 -4.86
N ALA A 135 -5.08 10.78 -4.87
CA ALA A 135 -5.50 10.10 -6.09
C ALA A 135 -6.77 10.73 -6.67
N LEU A 136 -7.80 10.92 -5.86
CA LEU A 136 -9.06 11.52 -6.31
C LEU A 136 -8.85 12.96 -6.81
N PHE A 137 -8.02 13.74 -6.12
CA PHE A 137 -7.62 15.09 -6.55
C PHE A 137 -6.94 15.09 -7.91
N LEU A 138 -6.06 14.12 -8.19
CA LEU A 138 -5.44 13.96 -9.50
C LEU A 138 -6.48 13.70 -10.59
N PHE A 139 -7.48 12.84 -10.33
CA PHE A 139 -8.57 12.57 -11.27
C PHE A 139 -9.49 13.77 -11.48
N CYS A 140 -9.88 14.47 -10.41
CA CYS A 140 -10.66 15.71 -10.47
C CYS A 140 -9.91 16.79 -11.27
N ASN A 141 -8.61 16.95 -11.05
CA ASN A 141 -7.78 17.90 -11.77
C ASN A 141 -7.77 17.62 -13.29
N ARG A 142 -7.69 16.35 -13.69
CA ARG A 142 -7.74 15.96 -15.12
C ARG A 142 -9.07 16.31 -15.77
N LEU A 143 -10.18 16.04 -15.10
CA LEU A 143 -11.51 16.47 -15.56
C LEU A 143 -11.56 17.98 -15.73
N ILE A 144 -11.13 18.72 -14.71
CA ILE A 144 -11.10 20.17 -14.71
C ILE A 144 -10.26 20.72 -15.86
N ILE A 145 -9.10 20.12 -16.16
CA ILE A 145 -8.25 20.51 -17.30
C ILE A 145 -8.99 20.31 -18.62
N ILE A 146 -9.63 19.16 -18.83
CA ILE A 146 -10.39 18.89 -20.07
C ILE A 146 -11.51 19.91 -20.25
N VAL A 147 -12.24 20.23 -19.17
CA VAL A 147 -13.30 21.24 -19.20
C VAL A 147 -12.70 22.66 -19.37
N ASN A 148 -11.53 22.95 -18.81
CA ASN A 148 -10.85 24.25 -18.94
C ASN A 148 -10.37 24.49 -20.37
N MET A 149 -9.91 23.44 -21.06
CA MET A 149 -9.61 23.54 -22.48
C MET A 149 -10.84 23.91 -23.31
N ALA A 150 -12.08 23.64 -22.85
CA ALA A 150 -13.32 23.92 -23.60
C ALA A 150 -13.81 25.37 -23.48
N ARG A 151 -13.46 26.09 -22.41
CA ARG A 151 -13.87 27.49 -22.20
C ARG A 151 -12.69 28.29 -21.61
N ARG A 152 -12.19 29.25 -22.40
CA ARG A 152 -10.91 29.95 -22.17
C ARG A 152 -10.95 30.97 -21.01
N GLN A 153 -12.12 31.47 -20.63
CA GLN A 153 -12.28 32.39 -19.51
C GLN A 153 -12.76 31.65 -18.25
N LYS A 154 -12.07 31.87 -17.13
CA LYS A 154 -12.47 31.37 -15.81
C LYS A 154 -13.38 32.40 -15.16
N SER A 155 -14.68 32.11 -15.08
CA SER A 155 -15.59 32.92 -14.26
C SER A 155 -15.35 32.64 -12.77
N VAL A 156 -15.66 33.61 -11.91
CA VAL A 156 -15.60 33.45 -10.44
C VAL A 156 -16.44 32.26 -9.99
N LEU A 157 -17.64 32.09 -10.55
CA LEU A 157 -18.52 30.95 -10.28
C LEU A 157 -17.83 29.61 -10.57
N ARG A 158 -17.00 29.54 -11.60
CA ARG A 158 -16.26 28.32 -11.95
C ARG A 158 -15.13 28.04 -10.97
N GLN A 159 -14.38 29.06 -10.55
CA GLN A 159 -13.36 28.87 -9.51
C GLN A 159 -14.00 28.37 -8.21
N PHE A 160 -15.18 28.91 -7.87
CA PHE A 160 -15.98 28.42 -6.75
C PHE A 160 -16.45 26.96 -6.95
N SER A 161 -16.91 26.57 -8.14
CA SER A 161 -17.26 25.18 -8.45
C SER A 161 -16.06 24.23 -8.42
N GLU A 162 -14.88 24.66 -8.89
CA GLU A 162 -13.64 23.89 -8.81
C GLU A 162 -13.24 23.66 -7.34
N LEU A 163 -13.31 24.71 -6.51
CA LEU A 163 -13.07 24.61 -5.06
C LEU A 163 -14.08 23.65 -4.40
N LEU A 164 -15.37 23.80 -4.70
CA LEU A 164 -16.42 22.94 -4.16
C LEU A 164 -16.20 21.48 -4.54
N LEU A 165 -15.77 21.20 -5.77
CA LEU A 165 -15.46 19.83 -6.21
C LEU A 165 -14.30 19.23 -5.41
N TYR A 166 -13.22 19.98 -5.19
CA TYR A 166 -12.10 19.49 -4.37
C TYR A 166 -12.49 19.33 -2.90
N SER A 167 -13.28 20.26 -2.33
CA SER A 167 -13.80 20.12 -0.97
C SER A 167 -14.71 18.91 -0.82
N PHE A 168 -15.57 18.65 -1.81
CA PHE A 168 -16.40 17.45 -1.85
C PHE A 168 -15.54 16.20 -1.92
N ALA A 169 -14.55 16.14 -2.82
CA ALA A 169 -13.62 15.02 -2.91
C ALA A 169 -12.85 14.78 -1.60
N PHE A 170 -12.48 15.83 -0.88
CA PHE A 170 -11.82 15.74 0.43
C PHE A 170 -12.73 15.11 1.49
N VAL A 171 -13.94 15.64 1.66
CA VAL A 171 -14.92 15.10 2.62
C VAL A 171 -15.29 13.66 2.26
N PHE A 172 -15.42 13.38 0.97
CA PHE A 172 -15.79 12.08 0.44
C PHE A 172 -14.74 10.99 0.64
N CYS A 173 -13.46 11.33 0.78
CA CYS A 173 -12.44 10.36 1.16
C CYS A 173 -12.31 10.23 2.69
N LEU A 174 -12.58 11.29 3.46
CA LEU A 174 -12.42 11.27 4.93
C LEU A 174 -13.64 10.80 5.72
N TRP A 175 -14.77 10.58 5.07
CA TRP A 175 -16.03 10.30 5.75
C TRP A 175 -16.01 9.00 6.58
N SER A 176 -15.24 7.97 6.16
CA SER A 176 -15.11 6.70 6.89
C SER A 176 -14.20 6.81 8.10
N LEU A 177 -13.18 7.69 8.05
CA LEU A 177 -12.14 7.80 9.07
C LEU A 177 -12.65 7.92 10.51
N PRO A 178 -13.63 8.77 10.86
CA PRO A 178 -14.13 8.86 12.22
C PRO A 178 -14.70 7.52 12.73
N PHE A 179 -15.35 6.76 11.86
CA PHE A 179 -15.92 5.46 12.20
C PHE A 179 -14.81 4.44 12.47
N THR A 180 -13.83 4.35 11.59
CA THR A 180 -12.67 3.46 11.70
C THR A 180 -11.88 3.74 12.98
N LEU A 181 -11.63 5.02 13.29
CA LEU A 181 -10.92 5.41 14.50
C LEU A 181 -11.74 5.15 15.78
N SER A 182 -13.06 5.29 15.71
CA SER A 182 -13.96 5.02 16.84
C SER A 182 -14.21 3.54 17.10
N ALA A 183 -14.03 2.68 16.09
CA ALA A 183 -14.22 1.23 16.21
C ALA A 183 -13.11 0.59 17.07
N VAL A 184 -11.94 1.22 17.13
CA VAL A 184 -10.78 0.73 17.88
C VAL A 184 -11.07 0.74 19.39
N PRO A 185 -11.05 -0.42 20.07
CA PRO A 185 -11.32 -0.49 21.51
C PRO A 185 -10.31 0.30 22.34
N GLU A 186 -10.81 1.11 23.29
CA GLU A 186 -9.95 1.82 24.26
C GLU A 186 -9.21 0.83 25.17
N ASN A 187 -9.90 -0.22 25.65
CA ASN A 187 -9.31 -1.26 26.48
C ASN A 187 -8.87 -2.46 25.63
N GLN A 188 -7.69 -2.33 25.01
CA GLN A 188 -7.08 -3.38 24.18
C GLN A 188 -6.88 -4.70 24.95
N GLN A 189 -6.55 -4.66 26.24
CA GLN A 189 -6.31 -5.87 27.04
C GLN A 189 -7.59 -6.69 27.23
N LEU A 190 -8.72 -6.03 27.49
CA LEU A 190 -10.01 -6.68 27.58
C LEU A 190 -10.44 -7.26 26.23
N ALA A 191 -10.29 -6.49 25.15
CA ALA A 191 -10.65 -6.93 23.80
C ALA A 191 -9.86 -8.18 23.38
N LYS A 192 -8.54 -8.20 23.63
CA LYS A 192 -7.66 -9.35 23.36
C LYS A 192 -8.06 -10.60 24.15
N LYS A 193 -8.45 -10.45 25.42
CA LYS A 193 -8.94 -11.57 26.25
C LYS A 193 -10.24 -12.16 25.71
N ILE A 194 -11.21 -11.32 25.34
CA ILE A 194 -12.48 -11.77 24.78
C ILE A 194 -12.26 -12.51 23.47
N ILE A 195 -11.38 -11.98 22.62
CA ILE A 195 -10.98 -12.63 21.37
C ILE A 195 -10.41 -14.02 21.64
N ILE A 196 -9.51 -14.13 22.62
CA ILE A 196 -8.92 -15.40 23.02
C ILE A 196 -10.01 -16.38 23.47
N GLU A 197 -10.89 -15.97 24.37
CA GLU A 197 -11.95 -16.82 24.91
C GLU A 197 -12.97 -17.25 23.85
N THR A 198 -13.21 -16.40 22.84
CA THR A 198 -14.23 -16.61 21.80
C THR A 198 -13.71 -17.36 20.58
N PHE A 199 -12.47 -17.08 20.16
CA PHE A 199 -11.94 -17.50 18.86
C PHE A 199 -10.70 -18.41 18.96
N GLN A 200 -10.11 -18.69 20.15
CA GLN A 200 -8.94 -19.59 20.25
C GLN A 200 -9.22 -21.03 19.78
N THR A 201 -10.47 -21.48 19.79
CA THR A 201 -10.85 -22.81 19.32
C THR A 201 -10.86 -22.89 17.79
N GLU A 202 -10.74 -21.76 17.11
CA GLU A 202 -10.71 -21.69 15.65
C GLU A 202 -9.30 -21.99 15.15
N GLN A 203 -9.20 -22.99 14.28
CA GLN A 203 -7.95 -23.53 13.74
C GLN A 203 -7.04 -22.51 13.02
N TYR A 204 -7.53 -21.28 12.76
CA TYR A 204 -6.89 -20.29 11.90
C TYR A 204 -6.74 -18.91 12.55
N TYR A 205 -6.98 -18.80 13.85
CA TYR A 205 -6.76 -17.53 14.56
C TYR A 205 -5.24 -17.33 14.80
N PRO A 206 -4.73 -16.08 14.80
CA PRO A 206 -3.33 -15.82 15.15
C PRO A 206 -2.99 -16.31 16.57
N ASP A 207 -1.79 -16.86 16.76
CA ASP A 207 -1.31 -17.34 18.08
C ASP A 207 -0.72 -16.20 18.94
N CYS A 208 -0.69 -14.98 18.41
CA CYS A 208 -0.05 -13.80 19.02
C CYS A 208 -0.98 -12.65 19.47
N PRO A 209 -2.29 -12.85 19.79
CA PRO A 209 -3.18 -11.73 20.09
C PRO A 209 -2.75 -10.94 21.34
N MET A 210 -2.01 -11.57 22.26
CA MET A 210 -1.51 -10.94 23.48
C MET A 210 -0.19 -10.17 23.30
N GLU A 211 0.45 -10.25 22.14
CA GLU A 211 1.68 -9.51 21.91
C GLU A 211 1.42 -7.99 21.97
N PRO A 212 2.39 -7.18 22.46
CA PRO A 212 2.22 -5.73 22.59
C PRO A 212 2.11 -5.00 21.24
N ASN A 213 2.64 -5.61 20.18
CA ASN A 213 2.53 -5.14 18.80
C ASN A 213 1.28 -5.64 18.06
N ALA A 214 0.47 -6.51 18.67
CA ALA A 214 -0.84 -6.87 18.15
C ALA A 214 -1.87 -5.80 18.53
N VAL A 215 -2.74 -5.41 17.60
CA VAL A 215 -3.78 -4.40 17.79
C VAL A 215 -5.12 -5.01 17.40
N VAL A 216 -6.12 -4.82 18.26
CA VAL A 216 -7.51 -5.12 17.94
C VAL A 216 -8.13 -3.87 17.32
N VAL A 217 -8.58 -3.97 16.07
CA VAL A 217 -9.08 -2.81 15.31
C VAL A 217 -10.59 -2.60 15.43
N SER A 218 -11.32 -3.60 15.88
CA SER A 218 -12.75 -3.50 16.14
C SER A 218 -13.16 -4.25 17.41
N SER A 219 -14.19 -3.76 18.09
CA SER A 219 -14.66 -4.40 19.33
C SER A 219 -15.35 -5.75 19.03
N PRO A 220 -14.90 -6.86 19.65
CA PRO A 220 -15.50 -8.19 19.47
C PRO A 220 -16.84 -8.36 20.20
N VAL A 221 -17.27 -7.37 20.99
CA VAL A 221 -18.41 -7.47 21.92
C VAL A 221 -19.66 -6.76 21.39
N THR A 222 -19.49 -5.89 20.41
CA THR A 222 -20.52 -4.94 19.96
C THR A 222 -20.80 -5.13 18.47
N GLU A 223 -22.04 -4.86 18.05
CA GLU A 223 -22.44 -4.82 16.63
C GLU A 223 -21.60 -3.82 15.79
N SER A 224 -20.75 -3.03 16.44
CA SER A 224 -19.77 -2.12 15.84
C SER A 224 -18.80 -2.77 14.86
N GLU A 225 -18.51 -4.08 14.99
CA GLU A 225 -17.65 -4.79 14.04
C GLU A 225 -18.24 -4.78 12.62
N ASN A 226 -19.49 -5.23 12.51
CA ASN A 226 -20.20 -5.26 11.24
C ASN A 226 -20.37 -3.85 10.69
N PHE A 227 -20.70 -2.88 11.56
CA PHE A 227 -20.90 -1.50 11.13
C PHE A 227 -19.62 -0.84 10.58
N ALA A 228 -18.47 -1.01 11.24
CA ALA A 228 -17.20 -0.44 10.76
C ALA A 228 -16.77 -1.08 9.42
N ALA A 229 -16.88 -2.41 9.31
CA ALA A 229 -16.58 -3.12 8.08
C ALA A 229 -17.53 -2.71 6.93
N GLU A 230 -18.83 -2.53 7.19
CA GLU A 230 -19.81 -2.04 6.21
C GLU A 230 -19.48 -0.64 5.70
N ILE A 231 -19.09 0.28 6.61
CA ILE A 231 -18.68 1.64 6.25
C ILE A 231 -17.40 1.63 5.39
N GLU A 232 -16.42 0.81 5.75
CA GLU A 232 -15.19 0.65 4.97
C GLU A 232 -15.47 0.07 3.58
N ILE A 233 -16.27 -1.00 3.47
CA ILE A 233 -16.70 -1.56 2.17
C ILE A 233 -17.36 -0.47 1.33
N ALA A 234 -18.30 0.28 1.92
CA ALA A 234 -18.96 1.37 1.23
C ALA A 234 -17.95 2.41 0.75
N SER A 235 -16.97 2.79 1.59
CA SER A 235 -15.96 3.80 1.26
C SER A 235 -15.10 3.38 0.07
N TRP A 236 -14.52 2.18 0.11
CA TRP A 236 -13.65 1.68 -0.96
C TRP A 236 -14.38 1.48 -2.28
N VAL A 237 -15.60 0.94 -2.25
CA VAL A 237 -16.45 0.77 -3.44
C VAL A 237 -16.80 2.13 -4.04
N VAL A 238 -17.22 3.08 -3.21
CA VAL A 238 -17.66 4.40 -3.64
C VAL A 238 -16.50 5.23 -4.21
N ILE A 239 -15.32 5.20 -3.58
CA ILE A 239 -14.10 5.87 -4.10
C ILE A 239 -13.66 5.21 -5.42
N GLY A 240 -13.63 3.88 -5.48
CA GLY A 240 -13.28 3.14 -6.70
C GLY A 240 -14.22 3.47 -7.87
N LEU A 241 -15.53 3.50 -7.63
CA LEU A 241 -16.52 3.91 -8.61
C LEU A 241 -16.34 5.37 -9.05
N ALA A 242 -16.08 6.29 -8.12
CA ALA A 242 -15.84 7.70 -8.43
C ALA A 242 -14.64 7.87 -9.36
N ILE A 243 -13.55 7.12 -9.14
CA ILE A 243 -12.36 7.13 -9.99
C ILE A 243 -12.65 6.56 -11.39
N ILE A 244 -13.36 5.43 -11.48
CA ILE A 244 -13.77 4.84 -12.78
C ILE A 244 -14.66 5.79 -13.57
N VAL A 245 -15.69 6.35 -12.92
CA VAL A 245 -16.64 7.29 -13.53
C VAL A 245 -15.90 8.54 -14.00
N SER A 246 -15.01 9.09 -13.17
CA SER A 246 -14.17 10.24 -13.53
C SER A 246 -13.28 9.94 -14.75
N ALA A 247 -12.67 8.76 -14.81
CA ALA A 247 -11.87 8.33 -15.96
C ALA A 247 -12.72 8.18 -17.23
N LYS A 248 -13.92 7.60 -17.13
CA LYS A 248 -14.86 7.43 -18.24
C LYS A 248 -15.39 8.77 -18.77
N ILE A 249 -15.76 9.70 -17.88
CA ILE A 249 -16.19 11.05 -18.25
C ILE A 249 -15.04 11.79 -18.94
N SER A 250 -13.82 11.69 -18.39
CA SER A 250 -12.62 12.27 -19.01
C SER A 250 -12.41 11.75 -20.42
N TYR A 251 -12.50 10.43 -20.61
CA TYR A 251 -12.38 9.78 -21.91
C TYR A 251 -13.46 10.28 -22.89
N SER A 252 -14.73 10.29 -22.47
CA SER A 252 -15.86 10.68 -23.31
C SER A 252 -15.77 12.12 -23.79
N PHE A 253 -15.42 13.06 -22.89
CA PHE A 253 -15.24 14.47 -23.26
C PHE A 253 -14.08 14.67 -24.24
N LEU A 254 -12.96 13.97 -24.02
CA LEU A 254 -11.82 14.03 -24.94
C LEU A 254 -12.14 13.44 -26.31
N GLU A 255 -12.88 12.32 -26.37
CA GLU A 255 -13.26 11.68 -27.64
C GLU A 255 -14.19 12.58 -28.46
N ARG A 256 -15.25 13.11 -27.85
CA ARG A 256 -16.20 14.04 -28.52
C ARG A 256 -15.48 15.24 -29.11
N ARG A 257 -14.46 15.76 -28.43
CA ARG A 257 -13.67 16.89 -28.91
C ARG A 257 -12.72 16.53 -30.05
N THR A 258 -12.10 15.35 -29.95
CA THR A 258 -11.13 14.86 -30.94
C THR A 258 -11.77 14.66 -32.32
N LYS A 259 -13.08 14.35 -32.36
CA LYS A 259 -13.86 14.24 -33.60
C LYS A 259 -14.07 15.57 -34.33
N ASN A 260 -14.06 16.71 -33.62
CA ASN A 260 -14.64 17.93 -34.17
C ASN A 260 -13.66 18.97 -34.71
N ASN A 261 -12.37 19.06 -34.32
CA ASN A 261 -11.45 20.11 -34.83
C ASN A 261 -10.01 20.00 -34.25
N MET A 262 -9.29 18.88 -34.43
CA MET A 262 -7.92 18.74 -33.88
C MET A 262 -6.91 18.19 -34.88
N SER A 263 -5.67 18.69 -34.80
CA SER A 263 -4.53 18.14 -35.55
C SER A 263 -4.24 16.69 -35.14
N GLU A 264 -3.73 15.87 -36.05
CA GLU A 264 -3.40 14.46 -35.79
C GLU A 264 -2.43 14.28 -34.60
N VAL A 265 -1.49 15.21 -34.43
CA VAL A 265 -0.57 15.21 -33.28
C VAL A 265 -1.34 15.40 -31.96
N THR A 266 -2.30 16.32 -31.92
CA THR A 266 -3.16 16.55 -30.76
C THR A 266 -4.09 15.37 -30.50
N LYS A 267 -4.65 14.74 -31.55
CA LYS A 267 -5.48 13.53 -31.41
C LYS A 267 -4.69 12.39 -30.75
N LYS A 268 -3.45 12.16 -31.20
CA LYS A 268 -2.55 11.14 -30.61
C LYS A 268 -2.22 11.44 -29.15
N MET A 269 -1.97 12.71 -28.81
CA MET A 269 -1.72 13.13 -27.43
C MET A 269 -2.93 12.90 -26.52
N ASN A 270 -4.13 13.27 -26.96
CA ASN A 270 -5.37 13.07 -26.21
C ASN A 270 -5.69 11.58 -26.01
N LYS A 271 -5.53 10.76 -27.06
CA LYS A 271 -5.73 9.31 -26.95
C LYS A 271 -4.82 8.69 -25.89
N LYS A 272 -3.52 9.06 -25.89
CA LYS A 272 -2.56 8.62 -24.87
C LYS A 272 -2.94 9.10 -23.47
N PHE A 273 -3.39 10.35 -23.34
CA PHE A 273 -3.84 10.90 -22.05
C PHE A 273 -5.06 10.16 -21.49
N SER A 274 -6.05 9.83 -22.33
CA SER A 274 -7.22 9.07 -21.90
C SER A 274 -6.86 7.61 -21.55
N GLN A 275 -6.01 6.96 -22.35
CA GLN A 275 -5.52 5.61 -22.04
C GLN A 275 -4.79 5.56 -20.70
N ARG A 276 -3.92 6.55 -20.41
CA ARG A 276 -3.26 6.71 -19.10
C ARG A 276 -4.26 6.83 -17.96
N THR A 277 -5.27 7.67 -18.13
CA THR A 277 -6.29 7.92 -17.12
C THR A 277 -7.08 6.64 -16.79
N VAL A 278 -7.51 5.89 -17.81
CA VAL A 278 -8.22 4.61 -17.62
C VAL A 278 -7.33 3.56 -16.95
N PHE A 279 -6.07 3.46 -17.38
CA PHE A 279 -5.14 2.49 -16.80
C PHE A 279 -4.83 2.78 -15.33
N GLN A 280 -4.64 4.05 -14.96
CA GLN A 280 -4.43 4.41 -13.55
C GLN A 280 -5.68 4.19 -12.69
N ALA A 281 -6.87 4.36 -13.26
CA ALA A 281 -8.11 3.99 -12.58
C ALA A 281 -8.17 2.47 -12.35
N LEU A 282 -7.76 1.67 -13.34
CA LEU A 282 -7.69 0.22 -13.20
C LEU A 282 -6.69 -0.21 -12.12
N ILE A 283 -5.51 0.40 -12.07
CA ILE A 283 -4.52 0.12 -11.00
C ILE A 283 -5.12 0.38 -9.63
N TYR A 284 -5.73 1.55 -9.43
CA TYR A 284 -6.34 1.89 -8.14
C TYR A 284 -7.40 0.86 -7.74
N VAL A 285 -8.25 0.45 -8.68
CA VAL A 285 -9.30 -0.52 -8.42
C VAL A 285 -8.72 -1.90 -8.09
N THR A 286 -7.71 -2.36 -8.84
CA THR A 286 -7.13 -3.70 -8.66
C THR A 286 -6.22 -3.81 -7.44
N PHE A 287 -5.49 -2.75 -7.09
CA PHE A 287 -4.51 -2.77 -6.00
C PHE A 287 -5.03 -2.16 -4.70
N ALA A 288 -6.07 -1.32 -4.72
CA ALA A 288 -6.66 -0.77 -3.50
C ALA A 288 -8.13 -1.19 -3.34
N ALA A 289 -9.03 -0.70 -4.20
CA ALA A 289 -10.47 -0.83 -3.93
C ALA A 289 -10.94 -2.29 -3.80
N VAL A 290 -10.50 -3.18 -4.71
CA VAL A 290 -10.88 -4.60 -4.67
C VAL A 290 -10.27 -5.34 -3.47
N PRO A 291 -8.93 -5.29 -3.23
CA PRO A 291 -8.32 -5.93 -2.07
C PRO A 291 -8.96 -5.53 -0.73
N TYR A 292 -9.10 -4.22 -0.47
CA TYR A 292 -9.72 -3.76 0.78
C TYR A 292 -11.20 -4.12 0.87
N THR A 293 -11.94 -4.10 -0.23
CA THR A 293 -13.34 -4.55 -0.23
C THR A 293 -13.43 -6.05 0.14
N ILE A 294 -12.56 -6.88 -0.43
CA ILE A 294 -12.53 -8.32 -0.13
C ILE A 294 -12.08 -8.56 1.31
N LEU A 295 -11.08 -7.81 1.82
CA LEU A 295 -10.65 -7.84 3.22
C LEU A 295 -11.84 -7.68 4.16
N TYR A 296 -12.57 -6.58 4.04
CA TYR A 296 -13.69 -6.29 4.95
C TYR A 296 -14.90 -7.20 4.71
N LEU A 297 -15.14 -7.67 3.47
CA LEU A 297 -16.15 -8.71 3.21
C LEU A 297 -15.79 -10.04 3.87
N SER A 298 -14.50 -10.39 3.92
CA SER A 298 -14.04 -11.61 4.56
C SER A 298 -14.26 -11.58 6.08
N ILE A 299 -14.09 -10.40 6.70
CA ILE A 299 -14.40 -10.14 8.11
C ILE A 299 -15.92 -10.25 8.31
N LEU A 300 -16.72 -9.50 7.53
CA LEU A 300 -18.18 -9.41 7.67
C LEU A 300 -18.88 -10.78 7.51
N PHE A 301 -18.48 -11.55 6.50
CA PHE A 301 -19.06 -12.87 6.22
C PHE A 301 -18.30 -14.03 6.88
N ARG A 302 -17.25 -13.73 7.66
CA ARG A 302 -16.37 -14.73 8.30
C ARG A 302 -15.82 -15.76 7.31
N ILE A 303 -15.47 -15.31 6.09
CA ILE A 303 -14.95 -16.17 5.01
C ILE A 303 -13.48 -16.45 5.27
N ARG A 304 -13.14 -17.72 5.57
CA ARG A 304 -11.77 -18.14 5.93
C ARG A 304 -11.04 -18.82 4.78
N ILE A 305 -10.42 -18.03 3.91
CA ILE A 305 -9.58 -18.51 2.80
C ILE A 305 -8.19 -17.92 2.97
N TYR A 306 -7.19 -18.75 3.29
CA TYR A 306 -5.85 -18.28 3.65
C TYR A 306 -5.04 -17.81 2.43
N GLU A 307 -5.27 -18.40 1.25
CA GLU A 307 -4.63 -17.93 0.01
C GLU A 307 -5.09 -16.54 -0.38
N LEU A 308 -6.31 -16.18 0.04
CA LEU A 308 -6.89 -14.88 -0.22
C LEU A 308 -6.16 -13.78 0.56
N ALA A 309 -5.74 -14.09 1.80
CA ALA A 309 -4.96 -13.18 2.64
C ALA A 309 -3.64 -12.76 1.97
N TYR A 310 -2.90 -13.70 1.37
CA TYR A 310 -1.70 -13.38 0.62
C TYR A 310 -1.96 -12.48 -0.57
N LEU A 311 -3.08 -12.70 -1.28
CA LEU A 311 -3.43 -11.89 -2.43
C LEU A 311 -3.81 -10.48 -1.99
N ILE A 312 -4.65 -10.36 -0.97
CA ILE A 312 -5.08 -9.05 -0.46
C ILE A 312 -3.88 -8.27 0.03
N ASP A 313 -3.08 -8.83 0.94
CA ASP A 313 -1.85 -8.24 1.46
C ASP A 313 -0.89 -7.84 0.33
N PHE A 314 -0.64 -8.74 -0.63
CA PHE A 314 0.23 -8.41 -1.75
C PHE A 314 -0.31 -7.24 -2.59
N PHE A 315 -1.62 -7.22 -2.91
CA PHE A 315 -2.19 -6.17 -3.73
C PHE A 315 -2.30 -4.84 -2.98
N SER A 316 -2.81 -4.83 -1.74
CA SER A 316 -2.97 -3.62 -0.91
C SER A 316 -1.62 -2.96 -0.63
N GLU A 317 -0.63 -3.72 -0.17
CA GLU A 317 0.68 -3.18 0.18
C GLU A 317 1.47 -2.69 -1.04
N ASN A 318 1.21 -3.27 -2.22
CA ASN A 318 1.85 -2.85 -3.46
C ASN A 318 1.07 -1.76 -4.21
N HIS A 319 -0.07 -1.29 -3.70
CA HIS A 319 -0.79 -0.16 -4.31
C HIS A 319 0.12 1.07 -4.58
N PRO A 320 0.93 1.55 -3.62
CA PRO A 320 1.89 2.63 -3.87
C PRO A 320 2.87 2.32 -5.00
N THR A 321 3.39 1.09 -5.03
CA THR A 321 4.40 0.68 -6.03
C THR A 321 3.76 0.59 -7.40
N ALA A 322 2.55 0.02 -7.51
CA ALA A 322 1.80 -0.05 -8.76
C ALA A 322 1.52 1.37 -9.31
N CYS A 323 1.16 2.31 -8.44
CA CYS A 323 1.00 3.72 -8.78
C CYS A 323 2.28 4.34 -9.36
N ILE A 324 3.43 4.14 -8.72
CA ILE A 324 4.73 4.64 -9.21
C ILE A 324 5.15 3.96 -10.53
N VAL A 325 5.02 2.64 -10.64
CA VAL A 325 5.34 1.90 -11.86
C VAL A 325 4.49 2.39 -13.04
N SER A 326 3.22 2.71 -12.81
CA SER A 326 2.31 3.26 -13.84
C SER A 326 2.84 4.54 -14.49
N ILE A 327 3.53 5.38 -13.70
CA ILE A 327 4.11 6.63 -14.16
C ILE A 327 5.20 6.33 -15.19
N PHE A 328 6.09 5.37 -14.89
CA PHE A 328 7.14 4.96 -15.82
C PHE A 328 6.63 4.19 -17.03
N LEU A 329 5.57 3.40 -16.87
CA LEU A 329 5.02 2.60 -17.96
C LEU A 329 4.28 3.41 -19.01
N PHE A 330 3.78 4.62 -18.71
CA PHE A 330 2.94 5.32 -19.67
C PHE A 330 3.31 6.78 -19.95
N TYR A 331 4.13 7.44 -19.14
CA TYR A 331 4.55 8.80 -19.43
C TYR A 331 5.76 8.79 -20.37
N ASP A 332 5.51 9.13 -21.65
CA ASP A 332 6.55 9.15 -22.69
C ASP A 332 7.83 9.89 -22.29
N PRO A 333 7.80 11.07 -21.62
CA PRO A 333 9.03 11.75 -21.21
C PRO A 333 9.86 10.95 -20.20
N TYR A 334 9.19 10.20 -19.34
CA TYR A 334 9.83 9.39 -18.30
C TYR A 334 10.35 8.07 -18.87
N GLN A 335 9.59 7.43 -19.77
CA GLN A 335 10.06 6.28 -20.55
C GLN A 335 11.31 6.62 -21.35
N GLN A 336 11.32 7.74 -22.07
CA GLN A 336 12.47 8.17 -22.86
C GLN A 336 13.69 8.46 -21.97
N PHE A 337 13.47 9.02 -20.79
CA PHE A 337 14.54 9.23 -19.82
C PHE A 337 15.10 7.91 -19.29
N LEU A 338 14.24 6.96 -18.90
CA LEU A 338 14.63 5.63 -18.45
C LEU A 338 15.43 4.88 -19.53
N LEU A 339 14.92 4.88 -20.78
CA LEU A 339 15.57 4.26 -21.92
C LEU A 339 16.93 4.91 -22.23
N LYS A 340 17.07 6.24 -22.06
CA LYS A 340 18.36 6.91 -22.21
C LYS A 340 19.36 6.46 -21.15
N ILE A 341 18.95 6.36 -19.88
CA ILE A 341 19.82 5.85 -18.80
C ILE A 341 20.24 4.40 -19.09
N LEU A 342 19.29 3.54 -19.48
CA LEU A 342 19.56 2.14 -19.78
C LEU A 342 20.50 2.02 -20.98
N LYS A 343 20.21 2.69 -22.09
CA LYS A 343 21.08 2.69 -23.30
C LYS A 343 22.48 3.22 -23.01
N PHE A 344 22.61 4.28 -22.21
CA PHE A 344 23.91 4.82 -21.84
C PHE A 344 24.71 3.83 -20.97
N ARG A 345 24.03 3.09 -20.08
CA ARG A 345 24.65 2.02 -19.29
C ARG A 345 25.05 0.82 -20.15
N PHE A 346 24.22 0.39 -21.11
CA PHE A 346 24.57 -0.69 -22.03
C PHE A 346 25.72 -0.30 -22.97
N ALA A 347 25.71 0.91 -23.51
CA ALA A 347 26.80 1.43 -24.32
C ALA A 347 28.11 1.54 -23.53
N LYS A 348 28.06 2.03 -22.28
CA LYS A 348 29.23 2.10 -21.40
C LYS A 348 29.75 0.71 -21.00
N LYS A 349 28.85 -0.25 -20.73
CA LYS A 349 29.21 -1.65 -20.41
C LYS A 349 29.84 -2.36 -21.60
N ASN A 350 29.38 -2.09 -22.82
CA ASN A 350 29.96 -2.63 -24.04
C ASN A 350 31.33 -1.99 -24.34
N ALA A 351 31.48 -0.67 -24.15
CA ALA A 351 32.76 0.01 -24.30
C ALA A 351 33.81 -0.44 -23.28
N SER A 352 33.42 -0.66 -22.01
CA SER A 352 34.32 -1.17 -20.99
C SER A 352 34.72 -2.64 -21.21
N LYS A 353 33.82 -3.44 -21.81
CA LYS A 353 34.11 -4.83 -22.18
C LYS A 353 35.09 -4.90 -23.36
N LEU A 354 34.92 -4.03 -24.36
CA LEU A 354 35.86 -3.88 -25.46
C LEU A 354 37.25 -3.41 -24.96
N SER A 355 37.31 -2.45 -24.04
CA SER A 355 38.60 -1.99 -23.49
C SER A 355 39.28 -3.04 -22.60
N SER A 356 38.53 -3.91 -21.92
CA SER A 356 39.10 -5.04 -21.16
C SER A 356 39.58 -6.18 -22.07
N GLU A 357 38.92 -6.43 -23.21
CA GLU A 357 39.38 -7.40 -24.20
C GLU A 357 40.66 -6.91 -24.92
N PHE A 358 40.74 -5.62 -25.25
CA PHE A 358 41.96 -5.02 -25.82
C PHE A 358 43.13 -4.95 -24.83
N SER A 359 42.89 -4.70 -23.54
CA SER A 359 43.97 -4.68 -22.52
C SER A 359 44.41 -6.06 -22.03
N GLY A 360 43.61 -7.11 -22.27
CA GLY A 360 43.97 -8.50 -21.98
C GLY A 360 44.83 -9.17 -23.08
N GLN A 361 44.79 -8.65 -24.30
CA GLN A 361 45.47 -9.24 -25.45
C GLN A 361 46.91 -8.73 -25.66
N ASP A 362 47.30 -7.65 -24.99
CA ASP A 362 48.65 -7.05 -25.07
C ASP A 362 49.67 -7.60 -24.06
N ARG A 363 49.30 -8.56 -23.20
CA ARG A 363 50.22 -9.15 -22.19
C ARG A 363 50.77 -10.53 -22.52
N THR A 364 50.37 -11.16 -23.62
CA THR A 364 50.81 -12.53 -23.96
C THR A 364 51.73 -12.64 -25.18
N THR A 365 52.10 -11.54 -25.85
CA THR A 365 52.86 -11.61 -27.12
C THR A 365 54.19 -10.85 -27.12
N ILE A 366 54.77 -10.56 -25.94
CA ILE A 366 56.15 -10.08 -25.81
C ILE A 366 56.88 -10.89 -24.73
N THR A 367 57.00 -12.19 -24.96
CA THR A 367 58.08 -13.02 -24.41
C THR A 367 58.16 -14.30 -25.23
N LYS A 368 58.93 -14.25 -26.33
CA LYS A 368 59.89 -15.29 -26.75
C LYS A 368 60.49 -14.89 -28.10
N ILE A 369 61.78 -14.55 -27.99
CA ILE A 369 62.92 -14.76 -28.90
C ILE A 369 62.57 -15.30 -30.29
#